data_AF-A0A0B3W5L9-F1
#
_entry.id   AF-A0A0B3W5L9-F1
#
_cell.length_a   1.000
_cell.length_b   1.000
_cell.length_c   1.000
_cell.angle_alpha   90.00
_cell.angle_beta   90.00
_cell.angle_gamma   90.00
#
_symmetry.space_group_name_H-M   'P 1'
#
loop_
_entity.id
_entity.type
_entity.pdbx_description
1 polymer ?
#
loop_
_entity_poly.entity_id
_entity_poly.type
_entity_poly.pdbx_seq_one_letter_code
_entity_poly.pdbx_strand_id
1 'polypeptide(L)'
;MEVLIQFNEKLDPIDVEDYYEEPLEEFLNENGYGEIVGGGTMQSPTGEIEFFDIQVLIYDSNYTMKIVDEIKMKLESLGAAKGSFIEIEGKEEKISFGKREGLAIYLDGVNLPENVYKECDSNYVVSEIFRLTGCNDDIIRFWEGDTETAIYFYGESFDNMKRDIFEFVNTYPLCKCARIVQIA
;
A
#
# COMPACT_ATOMS: atom_id res chain seq x y z
N MET A 1 8.40 17.68 -18.39
CA MET A 1 9.31 16.56 -18.05
C MET A 1 8.46 15.51 -17.41
N GLU A 2 8.35 14.33 -18.02
CA GLU A 2 7.50 13.27 -17.47
C GLU A 2 8.24 12.51 -16.36
N VAL A 3 7.48 12.18 -15.32
CA VAL A 3 7.95 11.44 -14.16
C VAL A 3 6.93 10.36 -13.83
N LEU A 4 7.39 9.11 -13.74
CA LEU A 4 6.61 7.97 -13.29
C LEU A 4 6.91 7.72 -11.80
N ILE A 5 5.88 7.66 -10.98
CA ILE A 5 5.96 7.39 -9.55
C ILE A 5 5.30 6.05 -9.30
N GLN A 6 6.08 5.00 -9.01
CA GLN A 6 5.55 3.67 -8.71
C GLN A 6 5.53 3.42 -7.20
N PHE A 7 4.39 2.96 -6.68
CA PHE A 7 4.18 2.65 -5.28
C PHE A 7 4.18 1.14 -5.06
N ASN A 8 5.00 0.66 -4.13
CA ASN A 8 5.02 -0.75 -3.71
C ASN A 8 3.90 -1.03 -2.68
N GLU A 9 2.68 -0.70 -3.06
CA GLU A 9 1.49 -0.81 -2.23
C GLU A 9 0.35 -1.50 -2.98
N LYS A 10 -0.36 -2.34 -2.22
CA LYS A 10 -1.60 -2.99 -2.63
C LYS A 10 -2.77 -2.11 -2.17
N LEU A 11 -3.16 -1.16 -3.01
CA LEU A 11 -4.19 -0.16 -2.75
C LEU A 11 -5.18 -0.12 -3.91
N ASP A 12 -6.47 -0.17 -3.60
CA ASP A 12 -7.52 -0.12 -4.62
C ASP A 12 -7.55 1.24 -5.34
N PRO A 13 -7.91 1.29 -6.64
CA PRO A 13 -7.88 2.52 -7.42
C PRO A 13 -8.67 3.69 -6.82
N ILE A 14 -9.78 3.40 -6.13
CA ILE A 14 -10.58 4.43 -5.45
C ILE A 14 -9.80 5.04 -4.28
N ASP A 15 -9.12 4.20 -3.50
CA ASP A 15 -8.32 4.66 -2.36
C ASP A 15 -7.02 5.35 -2.80
N VAL A 16 -6.50 5.02 -3.99
CA VAL A 16 -5.34 5.71 -4.61
C VAL A 16 -5.66 7.19 -4.86
N GLU A 17 -6.86 7.48 -5.36
CA GLU A 17 -7.32 8.85 -5.63
C GLU A 17 -7.30 9.69 -4.34
N ASP A 18 -8.03 9.24 -3.31
CA ASP A 18 -8.17 9.96 -2.04
C ASP A 18 -6.84 10.08 -1.25
N TYR A 19 -6.03 9.01 -1.23
CA TYR A 19 -4.86 8.95 -0.35
C TYR A 19 -3.59 9.53 -0.98
N TYR A 20 -3.44 9.43 -2.31
CA TYR A 20 -2.23 9.83 -3.01
C TYR A 20 -2.45 10.84 -4.14
N GLU A 21 -3.41 10.64 -5.04
CA GLU A 21 -3.56 11.54 -6.20
C GLU A 21 -4.05 12.92 -5.78
N GLU A 22 -5.14 13.05 -5.01
CA GLU A 22 -5.65 14.36 -4.59
C GLU A 22 -4.61 15.14 -3.76
N PRO A 23 -3.95 14.55 -2.73
CA PRO A 23 -2.95 15.28 -1.96
C PRO A 23 -1.68 15.63 -2.75
N LEU A 24 -1.33 14.84 -3.77
CA LEU A 24 -0.21 15.12 -4.65
C LEU A 24 -0.58 16.22 -5.66
N GLU A 25 -1.76 16.16 -6.25
CA GLU A 25 -2.28 17.15 -7.19
C GLU A 25 -2.41 18.53 -6.52
N GLU A 26 -2.95 18.59 -5.30
CA GLU A 26 -2.97 19.82 -4.49
C GLU A 26 -1.54 20.36 -4.28
N PHE A 27 -0.61 19.50 -3.86
CA PHE A 27 0.78 19.87 -3.64
C PHE A 27 1.48 20.39 -4.90
N LEU A 28 1.26 19.75 -6.05
CA LEU A 28 1.82 20.17 -7.34
C LEU A 28 1.27 21.53 -7.77
N ASN A 29 -0.05 21.74 -7.61
CA ASN A 29 -0.73 22.97 -7.97
C ASN A 29 -0.32 24.16 -7.10
N GLU A 30 -0.28 23.99 -5.77
CA GLU A 30 0.12 25.05 -4.82
C GLU A 30 1.53 25.57 -5.08
N ASN A 31 2.43 24.69 -5.54
CA ASN A 31 3.83 25.05 -5.82
C ASN A 31 4.09 25.38 -7.30
N GLY A 32 3.09 25.22 -8.18
CA GLY A 32 3.24 25.42 -9.62
C GLY A 32 4.25 24.44 -10.26
N TYR A 33 4.36 23.23 -9.71
CA TYR A 33 5.36 22.24 -10.12
C TYR A 33 4.94 21.43 -11.34
N GLY A 34 3.65 21.16 -11.50
CA GLY A 34 3.14 20.29 -12.55
C GLY A 34 1.70 19.87 -12.33
N GLU A 35 1.30 18.80 -13.01
CA GLU A 35 -0.01 18.18 -12.91
C GLU A 35 0.11 16.65 -13.06
N ILE A 36 -0.82 15.89 -12.49
CA ILE A 36 -0.98 14.47 -12.77
C ILE A 36 -1.60 14.31 -14.17
N VAL A 37 -0.98 13.49 -15.00
CA VAL A 37 -1.39 13.26 -16.40
C VAL A 37 -1.87 11.83 -16.67
N GLY A 38 -1.73 10.94 -15.68
CA GLY A 38 -2.18 9.56 -15.79
C GLY A 38 -1.68 8.71 -14.64
N GLY A 39 -1.87 7.41 -14.79
CA GLY A 39 -1.50 6.41 -13.81
C GLY A 39 -2.07 5.05 -14.20
N GLY A 40 -1.75 4.04 -13.41
CA GLY A 40 -2.16 2.67 -13.67
C GLY A 40 -2.06 1.78 -12.45
N THR A 41 -2.75 0.64 -12.52
CA THR A 41 -2.67 -0.40 -11.50
C THR A 41 -2.23 -1.69 -12.17
N MET A 42 -1.19 -2.31 -11.63
CA MET A 42 -0.77 -3.65 -12.03
C MET A 42 -1.47 -4.67 -11.14
N GLN A 43 -2.11 -5.66 -11.78
CA GLN A 43 -2.72 -6.78 -11.10
C GLN A 43 -2.07 -8.07 -11.57
N SER A 44 -1.92 -9.01 -10.63
CA SER A 44 -1.57 -10.38 -10.95
C SER A 44 -2.72 -11.07 -11.71
N PRO A 45 -2.51 -12.27 -12.28
CA PRO A 45 -3.58 -13.01 -12.96
C PRO A 45 -4.79 -13.34 -12.09
N THR A 46 -4.66 -13.30 -10.76
CA THR A 46 -5.77 -13.52 -9.82
C THR A 46 -6.57 -12.25 -9.54
N GLY A 47 -6.15 -11.10 -10.08
CA GLY A 47 -6.72 -9.79 -9.79
C GLY A 47 -6.14 -9.13 -8.54
N GLU A 48 -5.27 -9.79 -7.78
CA GLU A 48 -4.58 -9.18 -6.65
C GLU A 48 -3.66 -8.05 -7.15
N ILE A 49 -3.78 -6.85 -6.57
CA ILE A 49 -2.95 -5.71 -6.92
C ILE A 49 -1.49 -6.01 -6.54
N GLU A 50 -0.56 -5.73 -7.44
CA GLU A 50 0.88 -5.84 -7.20
C GLU A 50 1.49 -4.48 -6.86
N PHE A 51 1.15 -3.45 -7.63
CA PHE A 51 1.56 -2.06 -7.44
C PHE A 51 0.63 -1.13 -8.23
N PHE A 52 0.76 0.17 -7.99
CA PHE A 52 0.19 1.20 -8.84
C PHE A 52 1.24 2.28 -9.18
N ASP A 53 0.96 3.06 -10.21
CA ASP A 53 1.78 4.19 -10.62
C ASP A 53 0.95 5.44 -10.86
N ILE A 54 1.58 6.60 -10.62
CA ILE A 54 1.07 7.93 -10.94
C ILE A 54 2.07 8.59 -11.88
N GLN A 55 1.58 9.20 -12.96
CA GLN A 55 2.37 9.91 -13.95
C GLN A 55 2.19 11.42 -13.77
N VAL A 56 3.30 12.13 -13.61
CA VAL A 56 3.33 13.58 -13.38
C VAL A 56 4.08 14.27 -14.50
N LEU A 57 3.50 15.36 -15.01
CA LEU A 57 4.18 16.27 -15.91
C LEU A 57 4.73 17.47 -15.13
N ILE A 58 6.06 17.55 -15.00
CA ILE A 58 6.74 18.70 -14.38
C ILE A 58 6.92 19.82 -15.42
N TYR A 59 6.52 21.05 -15.05
CA TYR A 59 6.52 22.22 -15.94
C TYR A 59 7.91 22.83 -16.16
N ASP A 60 8.71 23.04 -15.12
CA ASP A 60 10.07 23.57 -15.25
C ASP A 60 11.13 22.46 -15.16
N SER A 61 11.59 22.02 -16.32
CA SER A 61 12.58 20.94 -16.42
C SER A 61 13.93 21.29 -15.79
N ASN A 62 14.26 22.58 -15.59
CA ASN A 62 15.52 23.00 -14.95
C ASN A 62 15.55 22.64 -13.46
N TYR A 63 14.38 22.49 -12.81
CA TYR A 63 14.27 22.16 -11.39
C TYR A 63 13.77 20.75 -11.14
N THR A 64 13.70 19.89 -12.16
CA THR A 64 13.17 18.51 -12.08
C THR A 64 13.64 17.77 -10.83
N MET A 65 14.96 17.74 -10.57
CA MET A 65 15.49 17.00 -9.41
C MET A 65 15.03 17.56 -8.07
N LYS A 66 14.98 18.89 -7.93
CA LYS A 66 14.50 19.54 -6.71
C LYS A 66 13.02 19.22 -6.48
N ILE A 67 12.22 19.30 -7.54
CA ILE A 67 10.78 19.01 -7.49
C ILE A 67 10.56 17.54 -7.13
N VAL A 68 11.31 16.62 -7.74
CA VAL A 68 11.26 15.18 -7.43
C VAL A 68 11.62 14.90 -5.96
N ASP A 69 12.63 15.57 -5.41
CA ASP A 69 12.98 15.44 -3.99
C ASP A 69 11.84 15.89 -3.07
N GLU A 70 11.13 16.97 -3.42
CA GLU A 70 9.99 17.47 -2.64
C GLU A 70 8.74 16.57 -2.78
N ILE A 71 8.45 16.07 -3.99
CA ILE A 71 7.41 15.06 -4.24
C ILE A 71 7.70 13.82 -3.38
N LYS A 72 8.93 13.32 -3.41
CA LYS A 72 9.36 12.20 -2.56
C LYS A 72 9.07 12.45 -1.08
N MET A 73 9.42 13.64 -0.56
CA MET A 73 9.15 13.97 0.85
C MET A 73 7.66 14.00 1.17
N LYS A 74 6.84 14.57 0.27
CA LYS A 74 5.38 14.57 0.39
C LYS A 74 4.82 13.14 0.45
N LEU A 75 5.19 12.29 -0.50
CA LEU A 75 4.71 10.90 -0.55
C LEU A 75 5.15 10.07 0.66
N GLU A 76 6.39 10.23 1.13
CA GLU A 76 6.85 9.59 2.37
C GLU A 76 6.09 10.09 3.60
N SER A 77 5.65 11.35 3.62
CA SER A 77 4.84 11.91 4.71
C SER A 77 3.41 11.38 4.73
N LEU A 78 2.88 11.00 3.56
CA LEU A 78 1.58 10.32 3.42
C LEU A 78 1.65 8.85 3.83
N GLY A 79 2.85 8.29 4.01
CA GLY A 79 3.01 6.90 4.45
C GLY A 79 3.39 5.93 3.36
N ALA A 80 3.98 6.39 2.25
CA ALA A 80 4.43 5.53 1.17
C ALA A 80 5.28 4.33 1.67
N ALA A 81 5.00 3.15 1.13
CA ALA A 81 5.67 1.91 1.49
C ALA A 81 7.07 1.83 0.89
N LYS A 82 7.97 1.15 1.61
CA LYS A 82 9.32 0.84 1.14
C LYS A 82 9.27 0.05 -0.17
N GLY A 83 10.26 0.28 -1.03
CA GLY A 83 10.34 -0.34 -2.36
C GLY A 83 9.70 0.51 -3.47
N SER A 84 9.02 1.60 -3.12
CA SER A 84 8.51 2.58 -4.07
C SER A 84 9.65 3.37 -4.73
N PHE A 85 9.43 3.86 -5.95
CA PHE A 85 10.46 4.60 -6.69
C PHE A 85 9.89 5.63 -7.67
N ILE A 86 10.71 6.63 -7.98
CA ILE A 86 10.44 7.64 -8.99
C ILE A 86 11.41 7.42 -10.17
N GLU A 87 10.86 7.40 -11.39
CA GLU A 87 11.60 7.31 -12.65
C GLU A 87 11.37 8.61 -13.44
N ILE A 88 12.46 9.25 -13.87
CA ILE A 88 12.42 10.50 -14.63
C ILE A 88 12.68 10.16 -16.10
N GLU A 89 11.84 10.65 -17.00
CA GLU A 89 11.99 10.43 -18.43
C GLU A 89 13.42 10.75 -18.91
N GLY A 90 14.03 9.80 -19.63
CA GLY A 90 15.40 9.93 -20.15
C GLY A 90 16.51 9.69 -19.14
N LYS A 91 16.20 9.27 -17.90
CA LYS A 91 17.18 8.80 -16.92
C LYS A 91 16.99 7.32 -16.63
N GLU A 92 18.09 6.56 -16.59
CA GLU A 92 18.07 5.13 -16.26
C GLU A 92 17.95 4.86 -14.75
N GLU A 93 18.35 5.82 -13.91
CA GLU A 93 18.38 5.65 -12.46
C GLU A 93 17.00 5.88 -11.84
N LYS A 94 16.60 4.94 -10.97
CA LYS A 94 15.38 5.03 -10.16
C LYS A 94 15.69 5.63 -8.80
N ILE A 95 14.89 6.60 -8.39
CA ILE A 95 15.02 7.27 -7.09
C ILE A 95 14.09 6.57 -6.10
N SER A 96 14.66 5.77 -5.20
CA SER A 96 13.86 5.06 -4.19
C SER A 96 13.27 6.01 -3.14
N PHE A 97 12.05 5.70 -2.71
CA PHE A 97 11.36 6.34 -1.59
C PHE A 97 10.49 5.34 -0.82
N GLY A 98 9.84 5.86 0.22
CA GLY A 98 8.93 5.10 1.05
C GLY A 98 9.62 4.53 2.29
N LYS A 99 8.87 4.50 3.39
CA LYS A 99 9.39 4.18 4.72
C LYS A 99 8.58 3.13 5.46
N ARG A 100 7.31 2.92 5.09
CA ARG A 100 6.45 1.94 5.75
C ARG A 100 6.80 0.52 5.31
N GLU A 101 6.93 -0.38 6.27
CA GLU A 101 7.01 -1.82 6.00
C GLU A 101 5.61 -2.41 5.94
N GLY A 102 5.43 -3.40 5.08
CA GLY A 102 4.14 -3.97 4.76
C GLY A 102 3.97 -5.38 5.31
N LEU A 103 2.85 -5.64 5.96
CA LEU A 103 2.43 -6.96 6.43
C LEU A 103 1.12 -7.34 5.75
N ALA A 104 1.13 -8.46 5.04
CA ALA A 104 -0.07 -9.09 4.50
C ALA A 104 -0.45 -10.32 5.34
N ILE A 105 -1.73 -10.47 5.63
CA ILE A 105 -2.31 -11.71 6.16
C ILE A 105 -3.29 -12.25 5.14
N TYR A 106 -3.07 -13.49 4.70
CA TYR A 106 -4.00 -14.18 3.82
C TYR A 106 -4.74 -15.22 4.65
N LEU A 107 -6.04 -14.97 4.85
CA LEU A 107 -6.98 -15.84 5.54
C LEU A 107 -7.43 -16.94 4.59
N ASP A 108 -7.50 -18.17 5.09
CA ASP A 108 -7.99 -19.30 4.31
C ASP A 108 -9.50 -19.17 4.10
N GLY A 109 -9.96 -19.28 2.85
CA GLY A 109 -11.37 -19.16 2.46
C GLY A 109 -12.08 -20.48 2.18
N VAL A 110 -11.39 -21.64 2.20
CA VAL A 110 -11.97 -22.91 1.69
C VAL A 110 -11.69 -24.15 2.56
N ASN A 111 -10.71 -24.14 3.44
CA ASN A 111 -10.23 -25.32 4.18
C ASN A 111 -10.60 -25.33 5.68
N LEU A 112 -11.21 -24.26 6.21
CA LEU A 112 -11.68 -24.23 7.59
C LEU A 112 -13.06 -24.88 7.74
N PRO A 113 -13.42 -25.38 8.95
CA PRO A 113 -14.76 -25.87 9.23
C PRO A 113 -15.83 -24.81 8.96
N GLU A 114 -16.98 -25.21 8.41
CA GLU A 114 -18.05 -24.29 8.02
C GLU A 114 -18.54 -23.38 9.16
N ASN A 115 -18.52 -23.87 10.41
CA ASN A 115 -18.91 -23.05 11.56
C ASN A 115 -17.96 -21.87 11.79
N VAL A 116 -16.68 -21.99 11.43
CA VAL A 116 -15.71 -20.89 11.55
C VAL A 116 -16.13 -19.73 10.64
N TYR A 117 -16.47 -19.99 9.38
CA TYR A 117 -16.94 -18.94 8.46
C TYR A 117 -18.29 -18.33 8.86
N LYS A 118 -19.12 -19.06 9.61
CA LYS A 118 -20.42 -18.56 10.11
C LYS A 118 -20.31 -17.75 11.40
N GLU A 119 -19.35 -18.09 12.25
CA GLU A 119 -19.24 -17.56 13.62
C GLU A 119 -18.13 -16.51 13.77
N CYS A 120 -17.15 -16.49 12.86
CA CYS A 120 -16.04 -15.53 12.87
C CYS A 120 -16.23 -14.45 11.80
N ASP A 121 -15.59 -13.29 12.00
CA ASP A 121 -15.69 -12.12 11.12
C ASP A 121 -14.29 -11.63 10.75
N SER A 122 -14.02 -11.43 9.45
CA SER A 122 -12.76 -10.87 8.97
C SER A 122 -12.58 -9.42 9.44
N ASN A 123 -13.66 -8.65 9.62
CA ASN A 123 -13.57 -7.29 10.18
C ASN A 123 -13.07 -7.30 11.63
N TYR A 124 -13.38 -8.35 12.39
CA TYR A 124 -12.83 -8.51 13.74
C TYR A 124 -11.31 -8.73 13.66
N VAL A 125 -10.84 -9.55 12.71
CA VAL A 125 -9.40 -9.74 12.45
C VAL A 125 -8.73 -8.40 12.11
N VAL A 126 -9.31 -7.61 11.20
CA VAL A 126 -8.81 -6.28 10.83
C VAL A 126 -8.68 -5.38 12.08
N SER A 127 -9.76 -5.28 12.86
CA SER A 127 -9.81 -4.39 14.02
C SER A 127 -8.79 -4.78 15.10
N GLU A 128 -8.57 -6.07 15.29
CA GLU A 128 -7.65 -6.58 16.31
C GLU A 128 -6.19 -6.39 15.89
N ILE A 129 -5.88 -6.53 14.59
CA ILE A 129 -4.55 -6.24 14.06
C ILE A 129 -4.23 -4.75 14.19
N PHE A 130 -5.16 -3.85 13.84
CA PHE A 130 -4.95 -2.41 14.06
C PHE A 130 -4.73 -2.10 15.55
N ARG A 131 -5.54 -2.69 16.44
CA ARG A 131 -5.40 -2.51 17.88
C ARG A 131 -4.06 -2.99 18.42
N LEU A 132 -3.56 -4.14 17.95
CA LEU A 132 -2.32 -4.76 18.44
C LEU A 132 -1.07 -4.11 17.87
N THR A 133 -1.09 -3.73 16.60
CA THR A 133 0.05 -3.09 15.93
C THR A 133 0.13 -1.58 16.19
N GLY A 134 -0.98 -0.96 16.58
CA GLY A 134 -1.08 0.49 16.66
C GLY A 134 -1.01 1.19 15.30
N CYS A 135 -1.13 0.43 14.19
CA CYS A 135 -1.31 1.01 12.88
C CYS A 135 -2.66 1.74 12.87
N ASN A 136 -2.60 3.06 12.67
CA ASN A 136 -3.78 3.90 12.52
C ASN A 136 -3.80 4.32 11.05
N ASP A 137 -4.34 3.44 10.22
CA ASP A 137 -4.65 3.79 8.85
C ASP A 137 -6.16 3.95 8.74
N ASP A 138 -6.59 5.00 8.04
CA ASP A 138 -8.01 5.28 7.86
C ASP A 138 -8.64 4.37 6.78
N ILE A 139 -7.81 3.57 6.10
CA ILE A 139 -8.19 2.72 4.96
C ILE A 139 -7.96 1.24 5.30
N ILE A 140 -8.99 0.43 5.02
CA ILE A 140 -8.91 -1.03 5.09
C ILE A 140 -8.58 -1.55 3.70
N ARG A 141 -7.38 -2.10 3.53
CA ARG A 141 -6.90 -2.63 2.25
C ARG A 141 -7.04 -4.14 2.25
N PHE A 142 -7.77 -4.70 1.28
CA PHE A 142 -7.98 -6.14 1.19
C PHE A 142 -8.08 -6.61 -0.27
N TRP A 143 -7.96 -7.92 -0.46
CA TRP A 143 -8.25 -8.58 -1.73
C TRP A 143 -8.96 -9.88 -1.44
N GLU A 144 -10.02 -10.18 -2.20
CA GLU A 144 -10.73 -11.44 -2.11
C GLU A 144 -10.46 -12.26 -3.37
N GLY A 145 -9.79 -13.40 -3.20
CA GLY A 145 -9.57 -14.39 -4.24
C GLY A 145 -10.45 -15.62 -4.07
N ASP A 146 -10.31 -16.57 -5.00
CA ASP A 146 -11.12 -17.80 -5.00
C ASP A 146 -10.91 -18.68 -3.76
N THR A 147 -9.74 -18.62 -3.13
CA THR A 147 -9.37 -19.51 -2.01
C THR A 147 -8.89 -18.81 -0.76
N GLU A 148 -8.64 -17.50 -0.82
CA GLU A 148 -8.11 -16.74 0.30
C GLU A 148 -8.56 -15.28 0.25
N THR A 149 -8.61 -14.65 1.43
CA THR A 149 -8.81 -13.21 1.57
C THR A 149 -7.55 -12.60 2.15
N ALA A 150 -6.91 -11.70 1.43
CA ALA A 150 -5.75 -10.96 1.89
C ALA A 150 -6.16 -9.65 2.56
N ILE A 151 -5.46 -9.28 3.62
CA ILE A 151 -5.60 -8.01 4.31
C ILE A 151 -4.20 -7.41 4.45
N TYR A 152 -4.05 -6.12 4.11
CA TYR A 152 -2.76 -5.45 4.03
C TYR A 152 -2.65 -4.33 5.07
N PHE A 153 -1.50 -4.30 5.75
CA PHE A 153 -1.18 -3.31 6.77
C PHE A 153 0.19 -2.70 6.47
N TYR A 154 0.30 -1.37 6.56
CA TYR A 154 1.56 -0.66 6.38
C TYR A 154 1.91 0.08 7.67
N GLY A 155 3.08 -0.20 8.23
CA GLY A 155 3.49 0.27 9.55
C GLY A 155 4.97 0.61 9.60
N GLU A 156 5.49 0.90 10.80
CA GLU A 156 6.90 1.25 10.97
C GLU A 156 7.84 0.05 10.81
N SER A 157 7.38 -1.15 11.22
CA SER A 157 8.18 -2.36 11.13
C SER A 157 7.34 -3.62 11.01
N PHE A 158 7.61 -4.43 9.99
CA PHE A 158 7.04 -5.75 9.76
C PHE A 158 7.30 -6.68 10.95
N ASP A 159 8.54 -6.73 11.44
CA ASP A 159 8.90 -7.63 12.55
C ASP A 159 8.16 -7.27 13.84
N ASN A 160 7.99 -5.97 14.12
CA ASN A 160 7.18 -5.53 15.26
C ASN A 160 5.71 -5.90 15.05
N MET A 161 5.11 -5.53 13.91
CA MET A 161 3.71 -5.86 13.61
C MET A 161 3.45 -7.37 13.74
N LYS A 162 4.32 -8.19 13.14
CA LYS A 162 4.23 -9.65 13.17
C LYS A 162 4.35 -10.22 14.59
N ARG A 163 5.24 -9.67 15.42
CA ARG A 163 5.38 -10.06 16.82
C ARG A 163 4.11 -9.71 17.61
N ASP A 164 3.58 -8.51 17.39
CA ASP A 164 2.48 -7.97 18.20
C ASP A 164 1.15 -8.69 17.90
N ILE A 165 0.96 -9.20 16.67
CA ILE A 165 -0.23 -10.02 16.30
C ILE A 165 -0.06 -11.53 16.54
N PHE A 166 1.13 -11.98 16.95
CA PHE A 166 1.49 -13.41 16.94
C PHE A 166 0.52 -14.27 17.77
N GLU A 167 0.18 -13.82 18.98
CA GLU A 167 -0.72 -14.56 19.87
C GLU A 167 -2.14 -14.65 19.28
N PHE A 168 -2.65 -13.52 18.75
CA PHE A 168 -3.97 -13.45 18.14
C PHE A 168 -4.10 -14.37 16.92
N VAL A 169 -3.17 -14.27 15.96
CA VAL A 169 -3.19 -15.07 14.73
C VAL A 169 -3.12 -16.57 15.03
N ASN A 170 -2.38 -16.98 16.07
CA ASN A 170 -2.27 -18.38 16.45
C ASN A 170 -3.50 -18.93 17.21
N THR A 171 -4.36 -18.06 17.75
CA THR A 171 -5.48 -18.47 18.61
C THR A 171 -6.84 -18.23 17.99
N TYR A 172 -7.00 -17.23 17.11
CA TYR A 172 -8.27 -16.92 16.49
C TYR A 172 -8.63 -17.93 15.39
N PRO A 173 -9.84 -18.55 15.41
CA PRO A 173 -10.18 -19.64 14.50
C PRO A 173 -10.06 -19.30 13.01
N LEU A 174 -10.42 -18.09 12.60
CA LEU A 174 -10.36 -17.64 11.20
C LEU A 174 -8.91 -17.44 10.71
N CYS A 175 -7.96 -17.23 11.62
CA CYS A 175 -6.55 -17.09 11.30
C CYS A 175 -5.83 -18.46 11.20
N LYS A 176 -6.54 -19.57 11.45
CA LYS A 176 -5.96 -20.90 11.27
C LYS A 176 -5.60 -21.10 9.80
N CYS A 177 -4.39 -21.62 9.55
CA CYS A 177 -3.80 -21.75 8.21
C CYS A 177 -3.46 -20.43 7.51
N ALA A 178 -3.67 -19.28 8.15
CA ALA A 178 -3.31 -18.00 7.55
C ALA A 178 -1.80 -17.90 7.32
N ARG A 179 -1.40 -17.31 6.19
CA ARG A 179 0.00 -16.99 5.89
C ARG A 179 0.26 -15.51 6.12
N ILE A 180 1.37 -15.21 6.76
CA ILE A 180 1.86 -13.84 6.96
C ILE A 180 3.04 -13.61 6.01
N VAL A 181 2.96 -12.57 5.19
CA VAL A 181 3.97 -12.21 4.19
C VAL A 181 4.41 -10.76 4.37
N GLN A 182 5.72 -10.51 4.26
CA GLN A 182 6.23 -9.14 4.17
C GLN A 182 6.07 -8.66 2.73
N ILE A 183 5.40 -7.52 2.54
CA ILE A 183 5.10 -6.95 1.21
C ILE A 183 5.83 -5.63 0.95
N ALA A 184 6.45 -5.02 1.97
CA ALA A 184 7.33 -3.86 1.88
C ALA A 184 8.34 -3.84 3.05
#